data_AF-A0A7V8VHT9-F1
#
_entry.id   AF-A0A7V8VHT9-F1
#
_cell.length_a   1.000
_cell.length_b   1.000
_cell.length_c   1.000
_cell.angle_alpha   90.00
_cell.angle_beta   90.00
_cell.angle_gamma   90.00
#
_symmetry.space_group_name_H-M   'P 1'
#
loop_
_entity.id
_entity.type
_entity.pdbx_description
1 polymer ?
#
loop_
_entity_poly.entity_id
_entity_poly.type
_entity_poly.pdbx_seq_one_letter_code
_entity_poly.pdbx_strand_id
1 'polypeptide(L)'
;MTRRHLSAALGLALIASLGFIAPASTHPAQHGPQEGHLIGSGEFGMIDFVSKLRMHDATRGSIADVGALGNYAYLAKFDDDAACDDPENVADGGVYVTDIRDPRHPQEVGFIRAHQDTYVGEGVQAIRLSTPKFTGDILVFNNEGCGKNFKGGTSIYDVTNPRRPRKLASNQGDYTTDDVMNTPHDANQTHSAFAWDAGNQAYLVMTDDDEAEDVDIMNITDPRHPRLIGEFDLNVNSIDQPSLGLTETFLHDMVVKRIDGDWIMLLSYWDGGYVKLNVDDPANPVFLGDSEFTNPDPELLEQTGITRTPEGNGHQAEFTQGNRFIIATDEDFSPYRTTDLSRVTGPPAPTPETYETAPVGGGPLSVLPDRRLNGPVVYGGYGCPGASAAIPPAESVVP
;
A
#
# COMPACT_ATOMS: atom_id res chain seq x y z
N MET A 1 -66.78 -61.45 5.52
CA MET A 1 -66.76 -60.06 5.00
C MET A 1 -65.40 -59.45 5.30
N THR A 2 -64.60 -59.28 4.24
CA THR A 2 -63.70 -58.13 3.91
C THR A 2 -62.80 -57.53 4.98
N ARG A 3 -61.53 -57.16 4.76
CA ARG A 3 -60.41 -57.46 3.82
C ARG A 3 -59.22 -56.73 4.46
N ARG A 4 -58.00 -57.22 4.20
CA ARG A 4 -56.68 -56.69 4.63
C ARG A 4 -56.46 -55.21 4.25
N HIS A 5 -55.52 -54.50 4.91
CA HIS A 5 -54.27 -53.98 4.33
C HIS A 5 -53.40 -53.23 5.36
N LEU A 6 -52.08 -53.44 5.24
CA LEU A 6 -50.98 -52.73 5.92
C LEU A 6 -50.94 -51.25 5.52
N SER A 7 -50.41 -50.40 6.42
CA SER A 7 -49.48 -49.31 6.07
C SER A 7 -48.55 -49.02 7.24
N ALA A 8 -47.24 -49.03 6.96
CA ALA A 8 -46.17 -48.68 7.87
C ALA A 8 -45.70 -47.24 7.62
N ALA A 9 -45.31 -46.59 8.72
CA ALA A 9 -44.20 -45.64 8.90
C ALA A 9 -44.18 -44.32 8.08
N LEU A 10 -44.18 -43.19 8.79
CA LEU A 10 -43.02 -42.30 9.02
C LEU A 10 -43.52 -41.03 9.74
N GLY A 11 -43.24 -40.91 11.04
CA GLY A 11 -43.45 -39.67 11.78
C GLY A 11 -42.12 -38.91 11.87
N LEU A 12 -42.05 -37.76 11.20
CA LEU A 12 -40.92 -36.81 11.24
C LEU A 12 -40.53 -36.49 12.69
N ALA A 13 -39.31 -36.85 13.08
CA ALA A 13 -38.65 -36.28 14.24
C ALA A 13 -37.94 -35.00 13.81
N LEU A 14 -38.39 -33.86 14.34
CA LEU A 14 -37.66 -32.60 14.29
C LEU A 14 -36.35 -32.78 15.06
N ILE A 15 -35.22 -32.82 14.36
CA ILE A 15 -33.91 -32.61 14.97
C ILE A 15 -33.59 -31.12 14.78
N ALA A 16 -33.81 -30.34 15.83
CA ALA A 16 -33.22 -29.02 15.94
C ALA A 16 -31.71 -29.23 16.17
N SER A 17 -30.94 -29.25 15.09
CA SER A 17 -29.48 -29.15 15.16
C SER A 17 -29.13 -27.73 15.59
N LEU A 18 -29.02 -27.53 16.90
CA LEU A 18 -28.19 -26.46 17.46
C LEU A 18 -26.75 -26.75 17.02
N GLY A 19 -26.38 -26.21 15.86
CA GLY A 19 -25.00 -26.15 15.44
C GLY A 19 -24.26 -25.25 16.42
N PHE A 20 -23.58 -25.87 17.39
CA PHE A 20 -22.47 -25.21 18.07
C PHE A 20 -21.40 -24.96 17.01
N ILE A 21 -21.42 -23.76 16.42
CA ILE A 21 -20.25 -23.22 15.74
C ILE A 21 -19.24 -23.03 16.87
N ALA A 22 -18.24 -23.91 16.95
CA ALA A 22 -17.11 -23.69 17.82
C ALA A 22 -16.52 -22.31 17.43
N PRO A 23 -16.25 -21.41 18.39
CA PRO A 23 -15.56 -20.19 18.07
C PRO A 23 -14.25 -20.58 17.40
N ALA A 24 -14.03 -20.11 16.17
CA ALA A 24 -12.75 -20.23 15.51
C ALA A 24 -11.70 -19.68 16.47
N SER A 25 -10.79 -20.56 16.92
CA SER A 25 -9.76 -20.19 17.87
C SER A 25 -8.82 -19.19 17.20
N THR A 26 -8.66 -18.07 17.89
CA THR A 26 -7.69 -17.00 17.67
C THR A 26 -6.33 -17.49 17.17
N HIS A 27 -5.87 -17.00 16.02
CA HIS A 27 -4.42 -16.90 15.76
C HIS A 27 -3.88 -15.66 16.53
N PRO A 28 -2.73 -15.74 17.23
CA PRO A 28 -2.40 -14.82 18.33
C PRO A 28 -1.45 -13.66 18.00
N ALA A 29 -1.35 -13.20 16.75
CA ALA A 29 -0.61 -11.97 16.46
C ALA A 29 -1.01 -11.38 15.10
N GLN A 30 -0.72 -10.08 14.92
CA GLN A 30 -0.97 -9.29 13.70
C GLN A 30 -0.33 -9.92 12.45
N HIS A 31 0.77 -10.63 12.64
CA HIS A 31 1.16 -11.79 11.85
C HIS A 31 1.04 -12.94 12.83
N GLY A 32 0.41 -14.09 12.54
CA GLY A 32 0.08 -15.13 13.53
C GLY A 32 1.20 -15.63 14.50
N PRO A 33 1.06 -16.81 15.12
CA PRO A 33 2.19 -17.41 15.81
C PRO A 33 3.37 -17.51 14.81
N GLN A 34 4.62 -17.51 15.29
CA GLN A 34 5.79 -17.65 14.41
C GLN A 34 5.74 -18.93 13.53
N GLU A 35 4.84 -19.85 13.86
CA GLU A 35 4.41 -20.95 13.01
C GLU A 35 3.84 -20.42 11.68
N GLY A 36 4.63 -20.55 10.61
CA GLY A 36 4.35 -20.00 9.28
C GLY A 36 5.20 -18.79 8.91
N HIS A 37 5.83 -18.11 9.88
CA HIS A 37 6.77 -17.02 9.62
C HIS A 37 8.18 -17.56 9.32
N LEU A 38 8.93 -16.84 8.49
CA LEU A 38 10.33 -17.13 8.22
C LEU A 38 11.20 -16.69 9.41
N ILE A 39 11.28 -17.52 10.46
CA ILE A 39 12.04 -17.25 11.69
C ILE A 39 13.57 -17.37 11.57
N GLY A 40 14.09 -17.49 10.34
CA GLY A 40 15.50 -17.23 10.06
C GLY A 40 16.48 -18.19 10.73
N SER A 41 16.26 -19.49 10.63
CA SER A 41 17.33 -20.47 10.91
C SER A 41 17.55 -21.50 9.80
N GLY A 42 16.65 -21.58 8.81
CA GLY A 42 16.49 -22.76 7.94
C GLY A 42 16.15 -23.99 8.78
N GLU A 43 15.19 -24.84 8.48
CA GLU A 43 14.28 -25.03 7.35
C GLU A 43 12.87 -25.18 7.99
N PHE A 44 11.78 -25.14 7.24
CA PHE A 44 11.46 -26.40 6.58
C PHE A 44 11.43 -26.29 5.07
N GLY A 45 12.45 -25.67 4.46
CA GLY A 45 12.71 -25.99 3.06
C GLY A 45 13.89 -25.33 2.35
N MET A 46 14.06 -24.00 2.47
CA MET A 46 14.79 -23.31 1.39
C MET A 46 15.43 -21.96 1.75
N ILE A 47 15.37 -21.49 3.00
CA ILE A 47 15.89 -20.16 3.36
C ILE A 47 16.75 -20.25 4.62
N ASP A 48 18.04 -19.96 4.48
CA ASP A 48 18.99 -19.84 5.58
C ASP A 48 19.17 -18.36 5.94
N PHE A 49 19.01 -18.02 7.22
CA PHE A 49 19.38 -16.69 7.69
C PHE A 49 20.89 -16.52 7.63
N VAL A 50 21.32 -15.50 6.89
CA VAL A 50 22.74 -15.22 6.69
C VAL A 50 23.23 -14.19 7.71
N SER A 51 22.58 -13.03 7.78
CA SER A 51 22.89 -11.97 8.75
C SER A 51 21.76 -10.94 8.83
N LYS A 52 21.88 -9.99 9.75
CA LYS A 52 21.04 -8.80 9.83
C LYS A 52 21.91 -7.58 10.15
N LEU A 53 21.48 -6.42 9.66
CA LEU A 53 22.08 -5.13 9.97
C LEU A 53 21.00 -4.20 10.50
N ARG A 54 21.32 -3.47 11.56
CA ARG A 54 20.49 -2.37 12.05
C ARG A 54 21.11 -1.06 11.54
N MET A 55 20.33 -0.22 10.87
CA MET A 55 20.77 1.13 10.50
C MET A 55 20.99 1.97 11.75
N HIS A 56 21.94 2.90 11.72
CA HIS A 56 22.47 3.52 12.93
C HIS A 56 21.43 4.29 13.78
N ASP A 57 20.47 4.96 13.15
CA ASP A 57 19.39 5.75 13.77
C ASP A 57 17.97 5.20 13.51
N ALA A 58 17.84 4.09 12.77
CA ALA A 58 16.53 3.48 12.54
C ALA A 58 15.86 2.98 13.83
N THR A 59 14.58 3.31 13.95
CA THR A 59 13.66 2.83 14.97
C THR A 59 12.89 1.61 14.44
N ARG A 60 12.01 1.02 15.25
CA ARG A 60 11.19 -0.10 14.78
C ARG A 60 10.09 0.48 13.88
N GLY A 61 9.95 -0.05 12.67
CA GLY A 61 8.94 0.39 11.71
C GLY A 61 9.42 1.48 10.75
N SER A 62 10.59 2.08 10.98
CA SER A 62 11.08 3.22 10.19
C SER A 62 11.75 2.86 8.85
N ILE A 63 11.53 1.65 8.34
CA ILE A 63 12.05 1.19 7.05
C ILE A 63 10.85 0.71 6.24
N ALA A 64 10.37 1.53 5.31
CA ALA A 64 9.20 1.21 4.47
C ALA A 64 9.58 0.36 3.26
N ASP A 65 10.66 0.71 2.57
CA ASP A 65 10.99 0.07 1.29
C ASP A 65 12.49 -0.22 1.12
N VAL A 66 12.81 -1.11 0.17
CA VAL A 66 14.16 -1.51 -0.19
C VAL A 66 14.35 -1.69 -1.71
N GLY A 67 15.12 -0.79 -2.30
CA GLY A 67 15.69 -0.95 -3.64
C GLY A 67 17.05 -1.64 -3.59
N ALA A 68 17.40 -2.47 -4.59
CA ALA A 68 18.72 -3.09 -4.68
C ALA A 68 19.30 -3.02 -6.10
N LEU A 69 20.60 -2.70 -6.20
CA LEU A 69 21.32 -2.73 -7.47
C LEU A 69 22.75 -3.23 -7.27
N GLY A 70 23.03 -4.38 -7.91
CA GLY A 70 24.33 -5.04 -7.86
C GLY A 70 24.72 -5.44 -6.42
N ASN A 71 25.59 -4.66 -5.82
CA ASN A 71 26.25 -4.94 -4.55
C ASN A 71 25.79 -4.02 -3.41
N TYR A 72 24.73 -3.25 -3.64
CA TYR A 72 24.19 -2.29 -2.70
C TYR A 72 22.68 -2.41 -2.58
N ALA A 73 22.18 -2.16 -1.37
CA ALA A 73 20.77 -1.97 -1.07
C ALA A 73 20.54 -0.53 -0.58
N TYR A 74 19.36 0.00 -0.86
CA TYR A 74 18.92 1.36 -0.59
C TYR A 74 17.62 1.24 0.19
N LEU A 75 17.62 1.66 1.45
CA LEU A 75 16.49 1.43 2.36
C LEU A 75 15.85 2.78 2.70
N ALA A 76 14.54 2.89 2.50
CA ALA A 76 13.78 4.07 2.85
C ALA A 76 13.88 4.32 4.37
N LYS A 77 14.06 5.58 4.77
CA LYS A 77 13.79 6.03 6.13
C LYS A 77 12.38 6.61 6.10
N PHE A 78 11.44 5.78 6.52
CA PHE A 78 10.06 6.14 6.76
C PHE A 78 9.93 6.62 8.20
N ASP A 79 8.96 7.50 8.43
CA ASP A 79 8.58 7.84 9.78
C ASP A 79 7.07 7.91 9.91
N ASP A 80 6.56 7.34 11.01
CA ASP A 80 5.17 7.57 11.39
C ASP A 80 5.04 8.98 11.99
N ASP A 81 3.79 9.45 12.19
CA ASP A 81 3.39 10.81 12.57
C ASP A 81 4.23 11.50 13.68
N ALA A 82 5.06 10.77 14.43
CA ALA A 82 5.81 11.25 15.58
C ALA A 82 7.19 11.88 15.28
N ALA A 83 7.72 11.86 14.04
CA ALA A 83 9.11 12.29 13.81
C ALA A 83 9.33 13.59 13.07
N CYS A 84 8.30 14.16 12.45
CA CYS A 84 8.35 15.59 12.12
C CYS A 84 8.33 16.50 13.37
N ASP A 85 8.22 15.90 14.58
CA ASP A 85 8.45 16.57 15.86
C ASP A 85 9.94 16.72 16.21
N ASP A 86 10.85 16.06 15.47
CA ASP A 86 12.28 16.20 15.71
C ASP A 86 12.75 17.65 15.40
N PRO A 87 13.85 18.11 16.03
CA PRO A 87 14.41 19.41 15.69
C PRO A 87 14.77 19.46 14.20
N GLU A 88 14.46 20.58 13.54
CA GLU A 88 14.61 20.78 12.06
C GLU A 88 16.05 20.83 11.54
N ASN A 89 16.98 20.20 12.25
CA ASN A 89 18.36 19.95 11.86
C ASN A 89 18.70 18.45 11.82
N VAL A 90 17.75 17.57 12.15
CA VAL A 90 17.80 16.13 11.94
C VAL A 90 17.10 15.83 10.62
N ALA A 91 17.57 14.83 9.89
CA ALA A 91 16.86 14.41 8.68
C ALA A 91 15.71 13.50 9.09
N ASP A 92 14.48 13.94 8.84
CA ASP A 92 13.26 13.17 9.13
C ASP A 92 13.20 11.95 8.20
N GLY A 93 13.53 12.15 6.92
CA GLY A 93 13.60 11.09 5.92
C GLY A 93 14.88 11.02 5.10
N GLY A 94 14.90 10.01 4.24
CA GLY A 94 15.97 9.78 3.27
C GLY A 94 16.14 8.31 2.95
N VAL A 95 17.32 7.96 2.44
CA VAL A 95 17.65 6.60 2.01
C VAL A 95 19.00 6.19 2.57
N TYR A 96 19.00 5.10 3.35
CA TYR A 96 20.23 4.45 3.80
C TYR A 96 20.90 3.72 2.65
N VAL A 97 22.21 3.90 2.50
CA VAL A 97 23.00 3.19 1.50
C VAL A 97 23.78 2.07 2.20
N THR A 98 23.48 0.82 1.83
CA THR A 98 24.04 -0.37 2.44
C THR A 98 24.87 -1.17 1.44
N ASP A 99 26.13 -1.44 1.77
CA ASP A 99 27.01 -2.34 1.05
C ASP A 99 26.69 -3.79 1.44
N ILE A 100 26.22 -4.58 0.47
CA ILE A 100 25.79 -5.97 0.66
C ILE A 100 26.72 -6.98 -0.04
N ARG A 101 27.95 -6.58 -0.40
CA ARG A 101 28.94 -7.45 -1.08
C ARG A 101 29.27 -8.74 -0.34
N ASP A 102 29.37 -8.67 0.99
CA ASP A 102 29.41 -9.85 1.85
C ASP A 102 28.10 -9.89 2.64
N PRO A 103 27.12 -10.71 2.23
CA PRO A 103 25.81 -10.77 2.90
C PRO A 103 25.90 -11.30 4.33
N ARG A 104 27.08 -11.80 4.78
CA ARG A 104 27.33 -12.16 6.19
C ARG A 104 27.76 -10.96 7.04
N HIS A 105 28.26 -9.90 6.40
CA HIS A 105 28.73 -8.68 7.04
C HIS A 105 28.32 -7.43 6.25
N PRO A 106 27.01 -7.21 6.00
CA PRO A 106 26.54 -6.00 5.35
C PRO A 106 26.90 -4.77 6.19
N GLN A 107 27.12 -3.64 5.53
CA GLN A 107 27.54 -2.39 6.19
C GLN A 107 26.77 -1.20 5.65
N GLU A 108 26.21 -0.40 6.54
CA GLU A 108 25.75 0.95 6.18
C GLU A 108 26.98 1.79 5.82
N VAL A 109 26.96 2.42 4.64
CA VAL A 109 28.10 3.18 4.10
C VAL A 109 27.77 4.65 3.82
N GLY A 110 26.51 5.05 3.98
CA GLY A 110 26.07 6.43 3.80
C GLY A 110 24.57 6.58 3.97
N PHE A 111 24.13 7.84 3.93
CA PHE A 111 22.73 8.23 3.99
C PHE A 111 22.49 9.39 3.02
N ILE A 112 21.45 9.29 2.20
CA ILE A 112 20.99 10.34 1.29
C ILE A 112 19.78 10.98 1.94
N ARG A 113 19.90 12.26 2.33
CA ARG A 113 18.83 12.97 3.04
C ARG A 113 17.72 13.39 2.07
N ALA A 114 16.47 13.23 2.50
CA ALA A 114 15.34 13.93 1.92
C ALA A 114 15.36 15.42 2.33
N HIS A 115 14.38 16.19 1.87
CA HIS A 115 14.16 17.55 2.38
C HIS A 115 13.72 17.51 3.85
N GLN A 116 13.80 18.65 4.55
CA GLN A 116 13.21 18.80 5.88
C GLN A 116 11.70 18.57 5.82
N ASP A 117 11.15 17.96 6.85
CA ASP A 117 9.74 17.60 7.01
C ASP A 117 9.24 16.62 5.94
N THR A 118 10.16 15.84 5.36
CA THR A 118 9.88 14.93 4.25
C THR A 118 10.42 13.55 4.55
N TYR A 119 9.58 12.53 4.41
CA TYR A 119 9.95 11.13 4.52
C TYR A 119 10.01 10.43 3.16
N VAL A 120 10.57 9.22 3.16
CA VAL A 120 10.60 8.34 1.99
C VAL A 120 9.78 7.10 2.35
N GLY A 121 8.73 6.86 1.59
CA GLY A 121 7.81 5.73 1.74
C GLY A 121 8.18 4.60 0.78
N GLU A 122 7.26 4.28 -0.12
CA GLU A 122 7.21 3.03 -0.89
C GLU A 122 7.78 3.14 -2.32
N GLY A 123 8.56 4.18 -2.60
CA GLY A 123 9.08 4.46 -3.95
C GLY A 123 10.60 4.37 -4.11
N VAL A 124 11.32 3.43 -3.49
CA VAL A 124 12.80 3.35 -3.56
C VAL A 124 13.29 2.38 -4.62
N GLN A 125 13.83 2.93 -5.71
CA GLN A 125 14.32 2.11 -6.82
C GLN A 125 15.72 2.52 -7.30
N ALA A 126 16.61 1.53 -7.44
CA ALA A 126 17.92 1.72 -8.05
C ALA A 126 18.03 0.95 -9.37
N ILE A 127 18.33 1.65 -10.46
CA ILE A 127 18.47 1.07 -11.80
C ILE A 127 19.71 1.59 -12.51
N ARG A 128 20.18 0.83 -13.49
CA ARG A 128 21.18 1.32 -14.43
C ARG A 128 20.48 1.98 -15.62
N LEU A 129 20.91 3.19 -15.96
CA LEU A 129 20.50 3.90 -17.17
C LEU A 129 21.64 3.96 -18.19
N SER A 130 21.29 3.83 -19.47
CA SER A 130 22.21 3.93 -20.60
C SER A 130 21.62 4.75 -21.75
N THR A 131 21.33 6.02 -21.49
CA THR A 131 20.77 6.96 -22.47
C THR A 131 21.88 7.80 -23.17
N PRO A 132 21.57 8.52 -24.26
CA PRO A 132 22.51 9.46 -24.87
C PRO A 132 22.95 10.64 -23.98
N LYS A 133 22.22 10.92 -22.89
CA LYS A 133 22.49 12.06 -21.99
C LYS A 133 23.12 11.63 -20.67
N PHE A 134 22.94 10.37 -20.27
CA PHE A 134 23.46 9.85 -19.01
C PHE A 134 23.77 8.35 -19.14
N THR A 135 24.88 7.93 -18.54
CA THR A 135 25.24 6.51 -18.44
C THR A 135 25.81 6.28 -17.06
N GLY A 136 25.13 5.47 -16.26
CA GLY A 136 25.39 5.38 -14.83
C GLY A 136 24.27 4.64 -14.12
N ASP A 137 24.42 4.53 -12.81
CA ASP A 137 23.40 3.95 -11.96
C ASP A 137 22.69 5.10 -11.25
N ILE A 138 21.36 5.09 -11.25
CA ILE A 138 20.55 6.07 -10.55
C ILE A 138 19.79 5.40 -9.40
N LEU A 139 19.51 6.21 -8.38
CA LEU A 139 18.54 5.93 -7.34
C LEU A 139 17.42 6.96 -7.50
N VAL A 140 16.18 6.47 -7.52
CA VAL A 140 14.95 7.24 -7.44
C VAL A 140 14.31 6.96 -6.09
N PHE A 141 13.78 8.00 -5.45
CA PHE A 141 12.94 7.85 -4.27
C PHE A 141 11.83 8.91 -4.22
N ASN A 142 10.67 8.50 -3.71
CA ASN A 142 9.50 9.35 -3.48
C ASN A 142 9.73 10.33 -2.31
N ASN A 143 8.94 11.40 -2.23
CA ASN A 143 9.02 12.38 -1.15
C ASN A 143 7.60 12.73 -0.69
N GLU A 144 7.29 12.38 0.55
CA GLU A 144 6.00 12.64 1.19
C GLU A 144 6.17 13.58 2.38
N GLY A 145 5.14 14.38 2.66
CA GLY A 145 5.18 15.35 3.75
C GLY A 145 4.78 14.75 5.10
N CYS A 146 5.55 15.00 6.15
CA CYS A 146 5.08 14.82 7.53
C CYS A 146 4.95 16.14 8.31
N GLY A 147 5.30 17.28 7.69
CA GLY A 147 5.35 18.57 8.37
C GLY A 147 5.28 19.75 7.42
N LYS A 148 5.09 20.95 7.95
CA LYS A 148 4.74 22.16 7.17
C LYS A 148 5.82 22.61 6.16
N ASN A 149 7.08 22.20 6.32
CA ASN A 149 8.19 22.63 5.46
C ASN A 149 8.55 21.60 4.38
N PHE A 150 7.71 20.57 4.20
CA PHE A 150 7.98 19.46 3.30
C PHE A 150 8.15 19.91 1.84
N LYS A 151 8.77 19.03 1.04
CA LYS A 151 8.80 19.13 -0.41
C LYS A 151 8.41 17.79 -1.01
N GLY A 152 7.38 17.78 -1.84
CA GLY A 152 6.89 16.59 -2.55
C GLY A 152 7.77 16.15 -3.73
N GLY A 153 7.19 15.39 -4.64
CA GLY A 153 7.78 14.89 -5.88
C GLY A 153 8.76 13.75 -5.67
N THR A 154 9.57 13.47 -6.69
CA THR A 154 10.63 12.46 -6.65
C THR A 154 12.02 13.08 -6.66
N SER A 155 12.97 12.36 -6.09
CA SER A 155 14.39 12.74 -6.06
C SER A 155 15.24 11.71 -6.79
N ILE A 156 16.20 12.19 -7.58
CA ILE A 156 17.06 11.35 -8.43
C ILE A 156 18.54 11.61 -8.10
N TYR A 157 19.27 10.54 -7.77
CA TYR A 157 20.69 10.58 -7.44
C TYR A 157 21.49 9.66 -8.36
N ASP A 158 22.65 10.12 -8.83
CA ASP A 158 23.68 9.26 -9.43
C ASP A 158 24.38 8.49 -8.31
N VAL A 159 24.14 7.18 -8.30
CA VAL A 159 24.70 6.21 -7.38
C VAL A 159 25.67 5.26 -8.09
N THR A 160 26.22 5.63 -9.24
CA THR A 160 27.29 4.87 -9.91
C THR A 160 28.47 4.62 -8.95
N ASN A 161 28.69 5.55 -8.01
CA ASN A 161 29.49 5.31 -6.81
C ASN A 161 28.62 5.46 -5.56
N PRO A 162 28.06 4.37 -5.01
CA PRO A 162 27.11 4.44 -3.90
C PRO A 162 27.69 5.04 -2.61
N ARG A 163 29.02 5.02 -2.43
CA ARG A 163 29.69 5.65 -1.28
C ARG A 163 29.80 7.18 -1.41
N ARG A 164 29.51 7.73 -2.60
CA ARG A 164 29.57 9.16 -2.91
C ARG A 164 28.42 9.54 -3.86
N PRO A 165 27.17 9.38 -3.42
CA PRO A 165 26.00 9.68 -4.24
C PRO A 165 26.00 11.15 -4.65
N ARG A 166 25.54 11.44 -5.87
CA ARG A 166 25.49 12.81 -6.40
C ARG A 166 24.07 13.13 -6.82
N LYS A 167 23.50 14.17 -6.24
CA LYS A 167 22.18 14.66 -6.63
C LYS A 167 22.15 15.03 -8.12
N LEU A 168 21.15 14.55 -8.84
CA LEU A 168 20.86 14.92 -10.23
C LEU A 168 19.67 15.87 -10.28
N ALA A 169 18.58 15.50 -9.61
CA ALA A 169 17.38 16.30 -9.43
C ALA A 169 16.76 15.99 -8.05
N SER A 170 16.00 16.91 -7.48
CA SER A 170 15.27 16.71 -6.22
C SER A 170 13.90 17.34 -6.32
N ASN A 171 12.91 16.70 -5.69
CA ASN A 171 11.55 17.20 -5.58
C ASN A 171 10.97 17.59 -6.94
N GLN A 172 11.03 16.66 -7.91
CA GLN A 172 10.46 16.82 -9.25
C GLN A 172 9.18 15.98 -9.34
N GLY A 173 8.07 16.62 -9.69
CA GLY A 173 6.76 16.00 -9.86
C GLY A 173 5.86 16.94 -10.65
N ASP A 174 4.55 16.75 -10.53
CA ASP A 174 3.59 17.79 -10.90
C ASP A 174 3.62 18.98 -9.91
N TYR A 175 3.47 20.19 -10.43
CA TYR A 175 3.44 21.45 -9.68
C TYR A 175 2.06 22.13 -9.75
N THR A 176 1.05 21.46 -10.31
CA THR A 176 -0.36 21.87 -10.30
C THR A 176 -1.16 21.07 -9.28
N THR A 177 -2.36 21.54 -8.97
CA THR A 177 -3.44 20.72 -8.42
C THR A 177 -4.71 21.21 -9.10
N ASP A 178 -5.47 20.33 -9.73
CA ASP A 178 -6.61 20.64 -10.59
C ASP A 178 -6.26 21.71 -11.67
N ASP A 179 -5.15 21.54 -12.40
CA ASP A 179 -4.60 22.51 -13.37
C ASP A 179 -4.17 23.88 -12.77
N VAL A 180 -4.15 24.04 -11.44
CA VAL A 180 -3.78 25.30 -10.78
C VAL A 180 -2.39 25.20 -10.19
N MET A 181 -1.49 26.13 -10.56
CA MET A 181 -0.15 26.18 -10.00
C MET A 181 -0.13 26.26 -8.47
N ASN A 182 0.64 25.37 -7.87
CA ASN A 182 0.85 25.29 -6.44
C ASN A 182 1.45 26.57 -5.87
N THR A 183 1.02 26.91 -4.66
CA THR A 183 1.56 28.03 -3.89
C THR A 183 1.88 27.57 -2.46
N PRO A 184 3.16 27.52 -2.06
CA PRO A 184 4.38 27.79 -2.84
C PRO A 184 4.56 26.87 -4.07
N HIS A 185 5.43 27.27 -5.02
CA HIS A 185 5.71 26.51 -6.24
C HIS A 185 6.57 25.27 -5.93
N ASP A 186 5.93 24.30 -5.32
CA ASP A 186 6.45 23.00 -4.94
C ASP A 186 5.69 21.91 -5.71
N ALA A 187 6.36 20.77 -5.88
CA ALA A 187 5.69 19.61 -6.45
C ALA A 187 4.71 19.00 -5.44
N ASN A 188 3.63 18.40 -5.94
CA ASN A 188 2.70 17.59 -5.16
C ASN A 188 3.44 16.48 -4.42
N GLN A 189 2.87 16.03 -3.30
CA GLN A 189 3.44 14.89 -2.59
C GLN A 189 3.36 13.62 -3.44
N THR A 190 4.29 12.69 -3.20
CA THR A 190 4.40 11.50 -4.03
C THR A 190 4.55 10.26 -3.16
N HIS A 191 3.59 9.34 -3.22
CA HIS A 191 3.61 8.12 -2.42
C HIS A 191 4.58 7.05 -2.92
N SER A 192 4.59 6.77 -4.23
CA SER A 192 5.42 5.72 -4.83
C SER A 192 6.06 6.19 -6.14
N ALA A 193 7.14 5.51 -6.56
CA ALA A 193 7.88 5.87 -7.76
C ALA A 193 8.63 4.68 -8.39
N PHE A 194 8.55 4.57 -9.71
CA PHE A 194 9.23 3.52 -10.47
C PHE A 194 9.85 4.06 -11.77
N ALA A 195 11.11 3.75 -12.03
CA ALA A 195 11.82 4.14 -13.25
C ALA A 195 12.15 2.95 -14.15
N TRP A 196 12.30 3.23 -15.45
CA TRP A 196 12.75 2.22 -16.43
C TRP A 196 13.62 2.82 -17.53
N ASP A 197 14.58 2.00 -17.99
CA ASP A 197 15.43 2.29 -19.15
C ASP A 197 14.77 1.74 -20.42
N ALA A 198 14.30 2.62 -21.30
CA ALA A 198 13.71 2.31 -22.60
C ALA A 198 14.74 2.40 -23.76
N GLY A 199 16.02 2.26 -23.46
CA GLY A 199 17.14 2.31 -24.39
C GLY A 199 17.63 3.74 -24.64
N ASN A 200 17.19 4.36 -25.74
CA ASN A 200 17.60 5.74 -26.04
C ASN A 200 16.84 6.78 -25.18
N GLN A 201 15.84 6.34 -24.45
CA GLN A 201 15.03 7.14 -23.53
C GLN A 201 14.96 6.44 -22.18
N ALA A 202 14.65 7.19 -21.13
CA ALA A 202 14.33 6.66 -19.82
C ALA A 202 13.15 7.45 -19.24
N TYR A 203 12.36 6.77 -18.41
CA TYR A 203 11.13 7.32 -17.85
C TYR A 203 11.01 6.95 -16.38
N LEU A 204 10.15 7.69 -15.68
CA LEU A 204 9.80 7.51 -14.29
C LEU A 204 8.29 7.74 -14.18
N VAL A 205 7.58 6.81 -13.53
CA VAL A 205 6.19 6.97 -13.13
C VAL A 205 6.15 7.20 -11.63
N MET A 206 5.22 8.01 -11.16
CA MET A 206 5.02 8.27 -9.75
C MET A 206 3.54 8.43 -9.44
N THR A 207 3.20 8.16 -8.18
CA THR A 207 1.86 8.38 -7.63
C THR A 207 1.76 9.81 -7.13
N ASP A 208 0.81 10.60 -7.63
CA ASP A 208 0.44 11.89 -7.05
C ASP A 208 -0.75 11.73 -6.09
N ASP A 209 -0.65 12.27 -4.86
CA ASP A 209 -1.68 12.11 -3.84
C ASP A 209 -2.63 13.31 -3.69
N ASP A 210 -2.45 14.36 -4.50
CA ASP A 210 -3.14 15.64 -4.31
C ASP A 210 -4.33 15.86 -5.27
N GLU A 211 -4.44 15.08 -6.35
CA GLU A 211 -5.51 15.20 -7.35
C GLU A 211 -5.97 13.85 -7.96
N ALA A 212 -6.96 13.90 -8.86
CA ALA A 212 -7.52 12.70 -9.47
C ALA A 212 -6.57 12.08 -10.53
N GLU A 213 -5.78 12.91 -11.20
CA GLU A 213 -4.73 12.48 -12.13
C GLU A 213 -3.50 11.91 -11.41
N ASP A 214 -3.69 10.82 -10.67
CA ASP A 214 -2.70 10.22 -9.77
C ASP A 214 -1.55 9.44 -10.46
N VAL A 215 -1.58 9.26 -11.79
CA VAL A 215 -0.49 8.64 -12.56
C VAL A 215 0.34 9.68 -13.29
N ASP A 216 1.45 10.04 -12.69
CA ASP A 216 2.40 11.00 -13.23
C ASP A 216 3.55 10.30 -13.96
N ILE A 217 3.78 10.66 -15.22
CA ILE A 217 4.89 10.12 -16.01
C ILE A 217 5.86 11.23 -16.41
N MET A 218 7.13 11.07 -16.00
CA MET A 218 8.24 11.91 -16.41
C MET A 218 9.16 11.25 -17.45
N ASN A 219 9.65 12.05 -18.39
CA ASN A 219 10.86 11.76 -19.15
C ASN A 219 12.10 12.08 -18.30
N ILE A 220 12.92 11.06 -18.04
CA ILE A 220 14.20 11.18 -17.31
C ILE A 220 15.39 10.79 -18.18
N THR A 221 15.26 10.90 -19.51
CA THR A 221 16.36 10.60 -20.45
C THR A 221 17.61 11.42 -20.12
N ASP A 222 17.43 12.68 -19.72
CA ASP A 222 18.42 13.42 -18.96
C ASP A 222 17.96 13.53 -17.49
N PRO A 223 18.44 12.66 -16.58
CA PRO A 223 17.97 12.63 -15.19
C PRO A 223 18.35 13.87 -14.37
N ARG A 224 19.10 14.82 -14.95
CA ARG A 224 19.37 16.15 -14.37
C ARG A 224 18.29 17.18 -14.70
N HIS A 225 17.45 16.89 -15.70
CA HIS A 225 16.36 17.73 -16.14
C HIS A 225 15.11 16.88 -16.43
N PRO A 226 14.53 16.20 -15.43
CA PRO A 226 13.26 15.50 -15.58
C PRO A 226 12.18 16.43 -16.14
N ARG A 227 11.23 15.86 -16.88
CA ARG A 227 10.08 16.59 -17.43
C ARG A 227 8.84 15.74 -17.33
N LEU A 228 7.79 16.25 -16.69
CA LEU A 228 6.45 15.68 -16.78
C LEU A 228 6.01 15.65 -18.25
N ILE A 229 5.48 14.51 -18.69
CA ILE A 229 5.04 14.25 -20.07
C ILE A 229 3.60 13.74 -20.15
N GLY A 230 2.98 13.39 -19.02
CA GLY A 230 1.60 12.97 -18.93
C GLY A 230 1.19 12.75 -17.48
N GLU A 231 -0.08 13.02 -17.23
CA GLU A 231 -0.80 12.95 -15.96
C GLU A 231 -2.12 12.26 -16.31
N PHE A 232 -2.51 11.21 -15.58
CA PHE A 232 -3.64 10.37 -15.98
C PHE A 232 -4.46 9.90 -14.78
N ASP A 233 -5.77 10.13 -14.83
CA ASP A 233 -6.76 9.47 -13.97
C ASP A 233 -7.23 8.17 -14.63
N LEU A 234 -7.03 7.02 -13.99
CA LEU A 234 -7.55 5.74 -14.50
C LEU A 234 -8.99 5.43 -14.08
N ASN A 235 -9.59 6.20 -13.17
CA ASN A 235 -10.99 6.06 -12.78
C ASN A 235 -11.96 6.32 -13.94
N VAL A 236 -11.52 7.04 -14.99
CA VAL A 236 -12.25 7.18 -16.26
C VAL A 236 -12.61 5.84 -16.91
N ASN A 237 -11.96 4.75 -16.51
CA ASN A 237 -12.22 3.38 -16.98
C ASN A 237 -13.24 2.61 -16.11
N SER A 238 -13.85 3.25 -15.10
CA SER A 238 -14.84 2.63 -14.19
C SER A 238 -14.28 1.43 -13.41
N ILE A 239 -13.11 1.63 -12.78
CA ILE A 239 -12.41 0.58 -12.00
C ILE A 239 -12.95 0.44 -10.57
N ASP A 240 -13.81 1.35 -10.12
CA ASP A 240 -14.45 1.29 -8.80
C ASP A 240 -15.43 0.11 -8.69
N GLN A 241 -15.54 -0.46 -7.50
CA GLN A 241 -16.33 -1.66 -7.23
C GLN A 241 -17.41 -1.40 -6.15
N PRO A 242 -18.34 -0.44 -6.36
CA PRO A 242 -19.28 0.02 -5.34
C PRO A 242 -20.25 -1.06 -4.87
N SER A 243 -20.49 -2.10 -5.69
CA SER A 243 -21.32 -3.24 -5.29
C SER A 243 -20.71 -4.08 -4.16
N LEU A 244 -19.40 -3.93 -3.92
CA LEU A 244 -18.64 -4.56 -2.85
C LEU A 244 -18.32 -3.59 -1.70
N GLY A 245 -18.73 -2.31 -1.83
CA GLY A 245 -18.34 -1.25 -0.89
C GLY A 245 -16.89 -0.80 -1.05
N LEU A 246 -16.27 -1.11 -2.19
CA LEU A 246 -14.89 -0.75 -2.53
C LEU A 246 -14.92 0.46 -3.47
N THR A 247 -14.58 1.64 -2.96
CA THR A 247 -14.78 2.92 -3.66
C THR A 247 -13.61 3.89 -3.53
N GLU A 248 -12.59 3.55 -2.74
CA GLU A 248 -11.41 4.39 -2.58
C GLU A 248 -10.37 3.99 -3.65
N THR A 249 -10.50 4.59 -4.83
CA THR A 249 -9.74 4.17 -6.01
C THR A 249 -8.71 5.21 -6.42
N PHE A 250 -7.48 4.99 -5.95
CA PHE A 250 -6.30 5.79 -6.28
C PHE A 250 -5.10 4.87 -6.54
N LEU A 251 -4.13 5.34 -7.32
CA LEU A 251 -2.89 4.65 -7.54
C LEU A 251 -2.13 4.54 -6.21
N HIS A 252 -1.77 3.34 -5.81
CA HIS A 252 -0.94 3.10 -4.63
C HIS A 252 0.51 2.83 -5.04
N ASP A 253 0.71 1.78 -5.84
CA ASP A 253 2.02 1.32 -6.29
C ASP A 253 2.02 0.90 -7.75
N MET A 254 3.22 0.82 -8.34
CA MET A 254 3.36 0.41 -9.72
C MET A 254 4.70 -0.25 -10.04
N VAL A 255 4.67 -1.13 -11.04
CA VAL A 255 5.87 -1.68 -11.67
C VAL A 255 5.78 -1.64 -13.19
N VAL A 256 6.92 -1.40 -13.85
CA VAL A 256 7.01 -1.42 -15.31
C VAL A 256 7.94 -2.54 -15.77
N LYS A 257 7.47 -3.40 -16.67
CA LYS A 257 8.22 -4.53 -17.20
C LYS A 257 8.07 -4.64 -18.70
N ARG A 258 9.17 -4.99 -19.38
CA ARG A 258 9.12 -5.32 -20.81
C ARG A 258 8.61 -6.74 -21.01
N ILE A 259 7.47 -6.90 -21.67
CA ILE A 259 6.79 -8.18 -21.91
C ILE A 259 6.51 -8.30 -23.40
N ASP A 260 7.00 -9.38 -24.02
CA ASP A 260 6.78 -9.72 -25.44
C ASP A 260 7.12 -8.62 -26.47
N GLY A 261 7.92 -7.64 -26.09
CA GLY A 261 8.38 -6.53 -26.95
C GLY A 261 7.95 -5.16 -26.46
N ASP A 262 6.87 -5.14 -25.69
CA ASP A 262 6.14 -3.95 -25.25
C ASP A 262 6.48 -3.63 -23.79
N TRP A 263 6.43 -2.36 -23.42
CA TRP A 263 6.49 -1.93 -22.03
C TRP A 263 5.10 -1.99 -21.41
N ILE A 264 4.94 -2.81 -20.38
CA ILE A 264 3.69 -2.99 -19.66
C ILE A 264 3.87 -2.45 -18.25
N MET A 265 2.99 -1.54 -17.87
CA MET A 265 2.86 -1.04 -16.51
C MET A 265 1.74 -1.81 -15.81
N LEU A 266 2.03 -2.31 -14.62
CA LEU A 266 1.06 -2.84 -13.67
C LEU A 266 0.91 -1.82 -12.57
N LEU A 267 -0.33 -1.40 -12.32
CA LEU A 267 -0.68 -0.40 -11.33
C LEU A 267 -1.63 -1.03 -10.32
N SER A 268 -1.32 -0.83 -9.05
CA SER A 268 -2.14 -1.24 -7.93
C SER A 268 -3.00 -0.06 -7.50
N TYR A 269 -4.30 -0.15 -7.74
CA TYR A 269 -5.26 0.95 -7.64
C TYR A 269 -6.14 0.86 -6.39
N TRP A 270 -5.57 0.37 -5.28
CA TRP A 270 -6.27 0.16 -4.02
C TRP A 270 -7.61 -0.58 -4.21
N ASP A 271 -8.77 0.02 -3.93
CA ASP A 271 -10.08 -0.62 -4.13
C ASP A 271 -10.41 -0.92 -5.61
N GLY A 272 -9.71 -0.28 -6.54
CA GLY A 272 -9.83 -0.50 -7.98
C GLY A 272 -9.15 -1.78 -8.48
N GLY A 273 -8.42 -2.49 -7.59
CA GLY A 273 -7.68 -3.69 -7.95
C GLY A 273 -6.43 -3.40 -8.77
N TYR A 274 -6.09 -4.25 -9.72
CA TYR A 274 -4.84 -4.18 -10.49
C TYR A 274 -5.10 -3.83 -11.96
N VAL A 275 -4.56 -2.70 -12.39
CA VAL A 275 -4.72 -2.16 -13.75
C VAL A 275 -3.46 -2.40 -14.58
N LYS A 276 -3.63 -2.65 -15.89
CA LYS A 276 -2.51 -2.74 -16.83
C LYS A 276 -2.61 -1.69 -17.92
N LEU A 277 -1.48 -1.02 -18.17
CA LEU A 277 -1.29 -0.14 -19.31
C LEU A 277 -0.17 -0.67 -20.22
N ASN A 278 -0.32 -0.51 -21.54
CA ASN A 278 0.83 -0.47 -22.44
C ASN A 278 1.40 0.96 -22.39
N VAL A 279 2.70 1.07 -22.14
CA VAL A 279 3.44 2.34 -22.02
C VAL A 279 4.62 2.40 -23.00
N ASP A 280 4.45 1.84 -24.21
CA ASP A 280 5.43 2.02 -25.29
C ASP A 280 5.52 3.47 -25.76
N ASP A 281 4.41 4.22 -25.66
CA ASP A 281 4.38 5.68 -25.70
C ASP A 281 3.92 6.20 -24.33
N PRO A 282 4.84 6.51 -23.40
CA PRO A 282 4.47 6.90 -22.04
C PRO A 282 3.71 8.23 -21.94
N ALA A 283 3.68 9.05 -23.00
CA ALA A 283 2.84 10.25 -23.04
C ALA A 283 1.40 9.94 -23.46
N ASN A 284 1.13 8.74 -23.99
CA ASN A 284 -0.19 8.29 -24.44
C ASN A 284 -0.37 6.80 -24.09
N PRO A 285 -0.40 6.44 -22.79
CA PRO A 285 -0.56 5.07 -22.35
C PRO A 285 -1.88 4.48 -22.84
N VAL A 286 -1.90 3.17 -23.09
CA VAL A 286 -3.08 2.46 -23.59
C VAL A 286 -3.57 1.48 -22.52
N PHE A 287 -4.79 1.68 -22.04
CA PHE A 287 -5.45 0.74 -21.12
C PHE A 287 -5.63 -0.64 -21.74
N LEU A 288 -5.17 -1.68 -21.04
CA LEU A 288 -5.26 -3.07 -21.48
C LEU A 288 -6.30 -3.89 -20.73
N GLY A 289 -6.63 -3.47 -19.51
CA GLY A 289 -7.57 -4.16 -18.63
C GLY A 289 -7.17 -4.08 -17.17
N ASP A 290 -8.12 -4.42 -16.33
CA ASP A 290 -8.08 -4.37 -14.88
C ASP A 290 -8.50 -5.72 -14.26
N SER A 291 -8.53 -5.79 -12.93
CA SER A 291 -8.99 -6.95 -12.18
C SER A 291 -10.10 -6.57 -11.21
N GLU A 292 -11.07 -7.44 -11.01
CA GLU A 292 -12.09 -7.29 -9.97
C GLU A 292 -11.77 -8.15 -8.74
N PHE A 293 -12.11 -7.65 -7.55
CA PHE A 293 -12.10 -8.47 -6.35
C PHE A 293 -13.28 -9.45 -6.36
N THR A 294 -13.06 -10.66 -5.85
CA THR A 294 -14.10 -11.68 -5.80
C THR A 294 -14.87 -11.62 -4.48
N ASN A 295 -16.18 -11.83 -4.54
CA ASN A 295 -17.03 -12.01 -3.36
C ASN A 295 -17.67 -13.42 -3.36
N PRO A 296 -17.40 -14.26 -2.35
CA PRO A 296 -16.58 -13.97 -1.17
C PRO A 296 -15.10 -13.88 -1.47
N ASP A 297 -14.36 -13.26 -0.55
CA ASP A 297 -12.91 -13.29 -0.52
C ASP A 297 -12.41 -14.75 -0.67
N PRO A 298 -11.61 -15.05 -1.72
CA PRO A 298 -11.25 -16.43 -2.04
C PRO A 298 -10.27 -17.01 -1.01
N GLU A 299 -9.31 -16.23 -0.53
CA GLU A 299 -8.26 -16.71 0.36
C GLU A 299 -8.82 -16.95 1.77
N LEU A 300 -9.63 -16.02 2.28
CA LEU A 300 -10.34 -16.17 3.55
C LEU A 300 -11.25 -17.39 3.53
N LEU A 301 -12.00 -17.60 2.44
CA LEU A 301 -12.87 -18.76 2.30
C LEU A 301 -12.07 -20.06 2.28
N GLU A 302 -10.98 -20.13 1.51
CA GLU A 302 -10.15 -21.33 1.39
C GLU A 302 -9.45 -21.67 2.71
N GLN A 303 -8.85 -20.68 3.38
CA GLN A 303 -8.10 -20.89 4.61
C GLN A 303 -9.00 -21.16 5.83
N THR A 304 -10.16 -20.51 5.92
CA THR A 304 -10.95 -20.46 7.17
C THR A 304 -12.38 -20.98 7.02
N GLY A 305 -12.90 -21.11 5.80
CA GLY A 305 -14.30 -21.41 5.53
C GLY A 305 -15.26 -20.24 5.77
N ILE A 306 -14.74 -19.05 6.06
CA ILE A 306 -15.55 -17.84 6.32
C ILE A 306 -15.89 -17.17 4.97
N THR A 307 -17.17 -16.82 4.80
CA THR A 307 -17.67 -16.06 3.66
C THR A 307 -17.83 -14.58 4.05
N ARG A 308 -17.00 -13.72 3.49
CA ARG A 308 -17.06 -12.25 3.62
C ARG A 308 -16.72 -11.58 2.30
N THR A 309 -17.13 -10.33 2.15
CA THR A 309 -16.63 -9.45 1.08
C THR A 309 -15.11 -9.31 1.19
N PRO A 310 -14.42 -9.10 0.06
CA PRO A 310 -12.98 -8.89 0.01
C PRO A 310 -12.54 -7.65 0.80
N GLU A 311 -11.25 -7.61 1.14
CA GLU A 311 -10.62 -6.47 1.81
C GLU A 311 -10.75 -5.21 0.97
N GLY A 312 -10.45 -5.34 -0.33
CA GLY A 312 -10.10 -4.22 -1.18
C GLY A 312 -8.60 -3.94 -1.07
N ASN A 313 -8.22 -2.67 -1.17
CA ASN A 313 -6.86 -2.21 -0.85
C ASN A 313 -5.74 -2.93 -1.61
N GLY A 314 -5.88 -3.15 -2.92
CA GLY A 314 -4.82 -3.73 -3.74
C GLY A 314 -3.52 -2.92 -3.61
N HIS A 315 -2.47 -3.57 -3.10
CA HIS A 315 -1.18 -2.98 -2.74
C HIS A 315 -0.10 -3.47 -3.70
N GLN A 316 1.14 -3.66 -3.27
CA GLN A 316 2.25 -4.00 -4.15
C GLN A 316 2.00 -5.27 -4.98
N ALA A 317 2.34 -5.20 -6.27
CA ALA A 317 2.16 -6.33 -7.19
C ALA A 317 3.33 -6.48 -8.17
N GLU A 318 3.64 -7.72 -8.51
CA GLU A 318 4.80 -8.07 -9.33
C GLU A 318 4.48 -9.09 -10.42
N PHE A 319 5.06 -8.88 -11.60
CA PHE A 319 4.97 -9.87 -12.67
C PHE A 319 5.87 -11.06 -12.39
N THR A 320 5.30 -12.27 -12.42
CA THR A 320 6.10 -13.50 -12.42
C THR A 320 7.13 -13.50 -13.56
N GLN A 321 8.23 -14.25 -13.40
CA GLN A 321 9.29 -14.33 -14.40
C GLN A 321 8.78 -14.75 -15.79
N GLY A 322 7.79 -15.64 -15.83
CA GLY A 322 7.16 -16.10 -17.08
C GLY A 322 6.06 -15.18 -17.62
N ASN A 323 5.81 -14.03 -16.99
CA ASN A 323 4.81 -13.02 -17.38
C ASN A 323 3.36 -13.51 -17.48
N ARG A 324 3.07 -14.72 -16.99
CA ARG A 324 1.75 -15.34 -17.08
C ARG A 324 0.82 -14.94 -15.92
N PHE A 325 1.42 -14.69 -14.76
CA PHE A 325 0.72 -14.34 -13.54
C PHE A 325 1.34 -13.09 -12.94
N ILE A 326 0.55 -12.39 -12.15
CA ILE A 326 1.04 -11.45 -11.16
C ILE A 326 0.99 -12.13 -9.79
N ILE A 327 1.87 -11.70 -8.89
CA ILE A 327 1.78 -11.97 -7.45
C ILE A 327 1.43 -10.63 -6.82
N ALA A 328 0.38 -10.59 -6.03
CA ALA A 328 -0.15 -9.35 -5.50
C ALA A 328 -0.48 -9.53 -4.02
N THR A 329 -0.45 -8.43 -3.28
CA THR A 329 -0.79 -8.36 -1.87
C THR A 329 -1.77 -7.22 -1.65
N ASP A 330 -2.65 -7.35 -0.67
CA ASP A 330 -3.53 -6.28 -0.23
C ASP A 330 -2.87 -5.52 0.93
N GLU A 331 -3.21 -4.24 1.12
CA GLU A 331 -2.70 -3.44 2.22
C GLU A 331 -3.43 -3.82 3.51
N ASP A 332 -2.80 -4.71 4.27
CA ASP A 332 -3.38 -5.30 5.48
C ASP A 332 -3.12 -4.44 6.73
N PHE A 333 -4.12 -3.68 7.16
CA PHE A 333 -4.03 -2.88 8.39
C PHE A 333 -4.35 -3.66 9.67
N SER A 334 -5.21 -4.68 9.57
CA SER A 334 -5.72 -5.40 10.74
C SER A 334 -6.17 -6.81 10.38
N PRO A 335 -5.85 -7.82 11.21
CA PRO A 335 -6.35 -9.19 11.00
C PRO A 335 -7.85 -9.34 11.31
N TYR A 336 -8.53 -8.25 11.70
CA TYR A 336 -9.95 -8.22 12.03
C TYR A 336 -10.63 -7.00 11.41
N ARG A 337 -11.78 -7.23 10.77
CA ARG A 337 -12.72 -6.19 10.35
C ARG A 337 -13.89 -6.09 11.31
N THR A 338 -14.41 -4.88 11.49
CA THR A 338 -15.70 -4.68 12.16
C THR A 338 -16.82 -5.23 11.29
N THR A 339 -17.76 -5.93 11.91
CA THR A 339 -19.06 -6.20 11.29
C THR A 339 -20.05 -5.14 11.75
N ASP A 340 -21.14 -5.00 11.00
CA ASP A 340 -22.39 -4.35 11.40
C ASP A 340 -22.57 -4.19 12.92
N LEU A 341 -22.58 -2.93 13.37
CA LEU A 341 -22.88 -2.58 14.74
C LEU A 341 -24.39 -2.75 14.96
N SER A 342 -24.76 -3.68 15.84
CA SER A 342 -26.16 -3.89 16.22
C SER A 342 -26.48 -3.20 17.55
N ARG A 343 -27.44 -2.28 17.54
CA ARG A 343 -27.95 -1.69 18.78
C ARG A 343 -28.98 -2.62 19.44
N VAL A 344 -28.60 -3.20 20.58
CA VAL A 344 -29.42 -4.20 21.30
C VAL A 344 -30.29 -3.63 22.44
N THR A 345 -30.06 -2.37 22.86
CA THR A 345 -30.81 -1.71 23.95
C THR A 345 -31.07 -0.21 23.69
N GLY A 346 -32.14 0.35 24.27
CA GLY A 346 -32.50 1.78 24.24
C GLY A 346 -33.97 2.03 23.85
N PRO A 347 -34.44 3.29 23.76
CA PRO A 347 -35.84 3.63 23.44
C PRO A 347 -36.31 2.96 22.13
N PRO A 348 -37.59 2.59 22.01
CA PRO A 348 -38.00 1.37 21.31
C PRO A 348 -38.01 1.57 19.79
N ALA A 349 -37.00 1.03 19.11
CA ALA A 349 -37.18 0.56 17.75
C ALA A 349 -37.62 -0.91 17.84
N PRO A 350 -38.74 -1.31 17.21
CA PRO A 350 -39.24 -2.70 17.21
C PRO A 350 -38.36 -3.69 16.41
N THR A 351 -37.23 -3.23 15.89
CA THR A 351 -36.23 -3.96 15.12
C THR A 351 -34.84 -3.57 15.61
N PRO A 352 -33.89 -4.51 15.72
CA PRO A 352 -32.48 -4.16 15.87
C PRO A 352 -32.11 -3.13 14.79
N GLU A 353 -31.60 -1.98 15.22
CA GLU A 353 -30.98 -1.02 14.30
C GLU A 353 -29.56 -1.52 14.05
N THR A 354 -29.27 -1.78 12.79
CA THR A 354 -27.96 -2.19 12.31
C THR A 354 -27.31 -1.00 11.63
N TYR A 355 -26.05 -0.74 11.96
CA TYR A 355 -25.24 0.30 11.34
C TYR A 355 -24.05 -0.36 10.68
N GLU A 356 -23.79 -0.02 9.42
CA GLU A 356 -22.54 -0.40 8.76
C GLU A 356 -21.37 0.22 9.53
N THR A 357 -20.28 -0.54 9.61
CA THR A 357 -19.07 -0.13 10.29
C THR A 357 -17.93 -0.23 9.30
N ALA A 358 -17.20 0.86 9.11
CA ALA A 358 -15.91 0.85 8.44
C ALA A 358 -14.81 1.01 9.50
N PRO A 359 -13.69 0.27 9.41
CA PRO A 359 -12.48 0.70 10.10
C PRO A 359 -12.11 2.08 9.54
N VAL A 360 -11.92 3.05 10.42
CA VAL A 360 -11.31 4.34 10.11
C VAL A 360 -9.96 4.37 10.79
N GLY A 361 -8.93 4.91 10.11
CA GLY A 361 -7.55 4.95 10.60
C GLY A 361 -7.46 5.18 12.11
N GLY A 362 -6.82 4.24 12.80
CA GLY A 362 -6.86 4.08 14.25
C GLY A 362 -6.49 2.65 14.63
N GLY A 363 -5.76 2.48 15.74
CA GLY A 363 -5.09 1.21 16.07
C GLY A 363 -5.96 -0.05 15.96
N PRO A 364 -5.38 -1.19 15.55
CA PRO A 364 -6.16 -2.36 15.13
C PRO A 364 -6.91 -2.99 16.31
N LEU A 365 -8.13 -3.48 16.09
CA LEU A 365 -8.97 -4.16 17.12
C LEU A 365 -8.25 -5.32 17.82
N SER A 366 -7.24 -5.89 17.15
CA SER A 366 -6.37 -6.96 17.66
C SER A 366 -5.56 -6.57 18.90
N VAL A 367 -5.38 -5.28 19.20
CA VAL A 367 -4.64 -4.81 20.38
C VAL A 367 -5.46 -4.87 21.67
N LEU A 368 -6.78 -5.07 21.58
CA LEU A 368 -7.64 -5.17 22.76
C LEU A 368 -7.48 -6.55 23.45
N PRO A 369 -7.22 -6.62 24.78
CA PRO A 369 -6.96 -7.88 25.49
C PRO A 369 -8.07 -8.93 25.37
N ASP A 370 -9.33 -8.50 25.25
CA ASP A 370 -10.50 -9.37 25.08
C ASP A 370 -11.04 -9.38 23.65
N ARG A 371 -10.38 -8.66 22.72
CA ARG A 371 -10.76 -8.48 21.31
C ARG A 371 -12.20 -8.01 21.15
N ARG A 372 -12.71 -7.27 22.14
CA ARG A 372 -14.05 -6.71 22.11
C ARG A 372 -13.96 -5.22 22.34
N LEU A 373 -14.47 -4.47 21.38
CA LEU A 373 -14.72 -3.05 21.57
C LEU A 373 -15.96 -2.90 22.47
N ASN A 374 -15.75 -2.74 23.78
CA ASN A 374 -16.80 -2.49 24.76
C ASN A 374 -16.61 -1.08 25.33
N GLY A 375 -17.65 -0.25 25.29
CA GLY A 375 -17.58 1.09 25.88
C GLY A 375 -18.81 1.93 25.60
N PRO A 376 -18.92 3.11 26.22
CA PRO A 376 -19.90 4.11 25.81
C PRO A 376 -19.67 4.46 24.34
N VAL A 377 -20.74 4.38 23.54
CA VAL A 377 -20.72 4.84 22.15
C VAL A 377 -21.04 6.32 22.17
N VAL A 378 -20.21 7.09 21.46
CA VAL A 378 -20.30 8.54 21.44
C VAL A 378 -20.46 9.01 20.00
N TYR A 379 -21.39 9.94 19.79
CA TYR A 379 -21.62 10.51 18.48
C TYR A 379 -20.60 11.62 18.22
N GLY A 380 -19.65 11.37 17.32
CA GLY A 380 -18.57 12.29 16.96
C GLY A 380 -18.93 13.33 15.89
N GLY A 381 -20.21 13.56 15.57
CA GLY A 381 -20.61 14.48 14.49
C GLY A 381 -20.82 13.78 13.14
N TYR A 382 -21.08 14.57 12.09
CA TYR A 382 -21.15 14.06 10.71
C TYR A 382 -19.86 14.45 10.00
N GLY A 383 -19.21 13.53 9.30
CA GLY A 383 -17.89 13.76 8.68
C GLY A 383 -17.90 14.50 7.34
N CYS A 384 -19.07 14.89 6.80
CA CYS A 384 -19.13 15.55 5.49
C CYS A 384 -18.61 17.02 5.57
N PRO A 385 -17.63 17.43 4.74
CA PRO A 385 -17.15 18.80 4.71
C PRO A 385 -18.28 19.81 4.47
N GLY A 386 -18.33 20.87 5.28
CA GLY A 386 -19.17 22.06 5.03
C GLY A 386 -20.67 21.97 5.39
N ALA A 387 -21.18 20.80 5.81
CA ALA A 387 -22.61 20.62 6.14
C ALA A 387 -22.89 20.25 7.61
N SER A 388 -21.85 20.02 8.41
CA SER A 388 -21.98 19.45 9.75
C SER A 388 -21.16 20.17 10.81
N ALA A 389 -21.53 19.93 12.08
CA ALA A 389 -20.68 20.30 13.21
C ALA A 389 -19.34 19.54 13.10
N ALA A 390 -18.23 20.24 13.39
CA ALA A 390 -16.89 19.66 13.35
C ALA A 390 -16.80 18.40 14.21
N ILE A 391 -16.07 17.40 13.70
CA ILE A 391 -15.75 16.20 14.46
C ILE A 391 -14.95 16.64 15.70
N PRO A 392 -15.39 16.28 16.93
CA PRO A 392 -14.62 16.57 18.13
C PRO A 392 -13.20 15.98 18.03
N PRO A 393 -12.17 16.65 18.57
CA PRO A 393 -10.81 16.13 18.59
C PRO A 393 -10.73 14.73 19.22
N ALA A 394 -9.80 13.89 18.79
CA ALA A 394 -9.65 12.53 19.31
C ALA A 394 -9.44 12.49 20.85
N GLU A 395 -8.83 13.53 21.41
CA GLU A 395 -8.63 13.71 22.85
C GLU A 395 -9.88 14.20 23.62
N SER A 396 -10.97 14.52 22.91
CA SER A 396 -12.19 14.96 23.56
C SER A 396 -12.85 13.80 24.30
N VAL A 397 -12.92 13.92 25.63
CA VAL A 397 -13.64 12.97 26.47
C VAL A 397 -15.13 13.18 26.21
N VAL A 398 -15.70 12.39 25.31
CA VAL A 398 -17.14 12.41 25.10
C VAL A 398 -17.81 11.67 26.27
N PRO A 399 -18.75 12.30 27.02
CA PRO A 399 -19.27 11.79 28.29
C PRO A 399 -19.94 10.41 28.26
#